data_AF-A0A2E5LNU3-F1
#
_entry.id   AF-A0A2E5LNU3-F1
#
_cell.length_a   1.000
_cell.length_b   1.000
_cell.length_c   1.000
_cell.angle_alpha   90.00
_cell.angle_beta   90.00
_cell.angle_gamma   90.00
#
_symmetry.space_group_name_H-M   'P 1'
#
loop_
_entity.id
_entity.type
_entity.pdbx_description
1 polymer ?
#
loop_
_entity_poly.entity_id
_entity_poly.type
_entity_poly.pdbx_seq_one_letter_code
_entity_poly.pdbx_strand_id
1 'polypeptide(L)' 'MLSHAVQIVLKDLYRKIGLDTCSSHSGRRTFITNLSDKGVSTRVIQELARHSSLAVTQQYIDVSVDKLRNAVNLVSG' A
#
# COMPACT_ATOMS: atom_id res chain seq x y z
N MET A 1 14.31 -2.39 -15.96
CA MET A 1 13.15 -2.06 -16.84
C MET A 1 11.78 -2.12 -16.14
N LEU A 2 11.43 -3.07 -15.27
CA LEU A 2 10.09 -3.13 -14.62
C LEU A 2 9.81 -2.11 -13.47
N SER A 3 10.76 -1.26 -13.07
CA SER A 3 10.55 -0.22 -12.04
C SER A 3 9.57 0.88 -12.50
N HIS A 4 9.48 1.10 -13.82
CA HIS A 4 8.61 2.11 -14.41
C HIS A 4 7.12 1.73 -14.41
N ALA A 5 6.76 0.43 -14.42
CA ALA A 5 5.36 0.03 -14.56
C ALA A 5 4.50 0.45 -13.36
N VAL A 6 5.00 0.24 -12.13
CA VAL A 6 4.31 0.68 -10.90
C VAL A 6 4.23 2.21 -10.85
N GLN A 7 5.31 2.90 -11.27
CA GLN A 7 5.32 4.36 -11.37
C GLN A 7 4.29 4.88 -12.39
N ILE A 8 4.15 4.22 -13.54
CA ILE A 8 3.18 4.57 -14.59
C ILE A 8 1.76 4.34 -14.11
N VAL A 9 1.46 3.17 -13.54
CA VAL A 9 0.12 2.86 -13.00
C VAL A 9 -0.28 3.84 -11.90
N LEU A 10 0.67 4.19 -11.02
CA LEU A 10 0.44 5.18 -9.97
C LEU A 10 0.19 6.58 -10.53
N LYS A 11 1.02 7.02 -11.49
CA LYS A 11 0.89 8.32 -12.14
C LYS A 11 -0.46 8.44 -12.88
N ASP A 12 -0.91 7.36 -13.53
CA ASP A 12 -2.22 7.32 -14.18
C ASP A 12 -3.39 7.36 -13.19
N LEU A 13 -3.24 6.74 -12.01
CA LEU A 13 -4.25 6.83 -10.95
C LEU A 13 -4.33 8.24 -10.35
N TYR A 14 -3.19 8.89 -10.10
CA TYR A 14 -3.13 10.28 -9.60
C TYR A 14 -3.75 11.27 -10.57
N ARG A 15 -3.49 11.11 -11.87
CA ARG A 15 -4.12 11.92 -12.93
C ARG A 15 -5.64 11.74 -12.97
N LYS A 16 -6.14 10.51 -12.78
CA LYS A 16 -7.58 10.21 -12.79
C LYS A 16 -8.36 10.81 -11.62
N ILE A 17 -7.68 11.15 -10.51
CA ILE A 17 -8.31 11.74 -9.31
C ILE A 17 -7.88 13.20 -9.07
N GLY A 18 -7.17 13.83 -10.02
CA GLY A 18 -6.81 15.26 -9.97
C GLY A 18 -5.66 15.64 -9.02
N LEU A 19 -4.83 14.67 -8.61
CA LEU A 19 -3.73 14.87 -7.66
C LEU A 19 -2.38 14.91 -8.37
N ASP A 20 -2.16 15.93 -9.21
CA ASP A 20 -0.98 16.05 -10.10
C ASP A 20 0.32 16.49 -9.38
N THR A 21 0.28 16.78 -8.07
CA THR A 21 1.41 17.35 -7.30
C THR A 21 2.07 16.39 -6.32
N CYS A 22 1.60 15.14 -6.21
CA CYS A 22 2.24 14.14 -5.35
C CYS A 22 3.45 13.52 -6.03
N SER A 23 4.65 13.70 -5.45
CA SER A 23 5.87 13.08 -5.96
C SER A 23 5.75 11.55 -6.00
N SER A 24 6.45 10.91 -6.93
CA SER A 24 6.55 9.45 -7.06
C SER A 24 6.80 8.70 -5.74
N HIS A 25 7.41 9.35 -4.75
CA HIS A 25 7.65 8.78 -3.44
C HIS A 25 6.39 8.83 -2.54
N SER A 26 5.68 9.96 -2.45
CA SER A 26 4.43 10.02 -1.67
C SER A 26 3.39 9.09 -2.26
N GLY A 27 3.34 9.00 -3.59
CA GLY A 27 2.35 8.17 -4.26
C GLY A 27 2.54 6.66 -4.04
N ARG A 28 3.79 6.20 -3.95
CA ARG A 28 4.12 4.81 -3.60
C ARG A 28 3.76 4.49 -2.15
N ARG A 29 4.00 5.41 -1.20
CA ARG A 29 3.61 5.21 0.22
C ARG A 29 2.10 5.05 0.32
N THR A 30 1.34 5.97 -0.26
CA THR A 30 -0.13 5.95 -0.25
C THR A 30 -0.68 4.65 -0.86
N PHE A 31 -0.11 4.16 -1.95
CA PHE A 31 -0.51 2.88 -2.54
C PHE A 31 -0.30 1.69 -1.60
N ILE A 32 0.89 1.60 -0.99
CA ILE A 32 1.23 0.52 -0.05
C ILE A 32 0.34 0.58 1.19
N THR A 33 0.13 1.78 1.76
CA THR A 33 -0.74 2.01 2.91
C THR A 33 -2.19 1.64 2.59
N ASN A 34 -2.72 2.04 1.43
CA ASN A 34 -4.09 1.69 1.02
C ASN A 34 -4.31 0.19 0.86
N LEU A 35 -3.33 -0.56 0.34
CA LEU A 35 -3.43 -2.02 0.25
C LEU A 35 -3.46 -2.66 1.66
N SER A 36 -2.61 -2.16 2.55
CA SER A 36 -2.57 -2.59 3.95
C SER A 36 -3.88 -2.30 4.68
N ASP A 37 -4.46 -1.12 4.49
CA ASP A 37 -5.75 -0.74 5.11
C ASP A 37 -6.92 -1.58 4.62
N LYS A 38 -6.83 -2.11 3.39
CA LYS A 38 -7.80 -3.07 2.83
C LYS A 38 -7.55 -4.52 3.26
N GLY A 39 -6.58 -4.76 4.15
CA GLY A 39 -6.27 -6.11 4.66
C GLY A 39 -5.52 -7.00 3.68
N VAL A 40 -4.91 -6.43 2.64
CA VAL A 40 -4.07 -7.21 1.71
C VAL A 40 -2.82 -7.69 2.46
N SER A 41 -2.43 -8.94 2.25
CA SER A 41 -1.31 -9.52 2.98
C SER A 41 0.01 -8.78 2.72
N THR A 42 0.80 -8.61 3.78
CA THR A 42 2.10 -7.92 3.73
C THR A 42 3.04 -8.50 2.68
N ARG A 43 2.97 -9.81 2.44
CA ARG A 43 3.77 -10.48 1.41
C ARG A 43 3.34 -10.11 -0.01
N VAL A 44 2.04 -10.03 -0.29
CA VAL A 44 1.54 -9.58 -1.59
C VAL A 44 1.94 -8.13 -1.84
N ILE A 45 1.81 -7.27 -0.83
CA ILE A 45 2.25 -5.88 -0.88
C ILE A 45 3.76 -5.78 -1.15
N GLN A 46 4.58 -6.62 -0.51
CA GLN A 46 6.03 -6.68 -0.74
C GLN A 46 6.37 -6.98 -2.20
N GLU A 47 5.73 -7.98 -2.81
CA GLU A 47 5.94 -8.35 -4.21
C GLU A 47 5.52 -7.22 -5.16
N LEU A 48 4.36 -6.60 -4.92
CA LEU A 48 3.88 -5.45 -5.69
C LEU A 48 4.81 -4.24 -5.57
N ALA A 49 5.33 -3.99 -4.37
CA ALA A 49 6.29 -2.92 -4.11
C ALA A 49 7.71 -3.27 -4.54
N ARG A 50 8.00 -4.53 -4.90
CA ARG A 50 9.33 -5.05 -5.25
C ARG A 50 10.38 -4.74 -4.18
N HIS A 51 9.99 -4.83 -2.91
CA HIS A 51 10.90 -4.64 -1.80
C HIS A 51 11.72 -5.91 -1.58
N SER A 52 13.04 -5.75 -1.52
CA SER A 52 13.98 -6.85 -1.25
C SER A 52 13.81 -7.47 0.13
N SER A 53 13.17 -6.74 1.06
CA SER A 53 12.91 -7.21 2.42
C SER A 53 11.49 -6.85 2.86
N LEU A 54 10.89 -7.75 3.64
CA LEU A 54 9.60 -7.51 4.30
C LEU A 54 9.70 -6.33 5.27
N ALA A 55 10.85 -6.11 5.90
CA ALA A 55 11.07 -5.01 6.83
C ALA A 55 10.84 -3.63 6.19
N VAL A 56 11.20 -3.47 4.90
CA VAL A 56 10.94 -2.22 4.15
C VAL A 56 9.44 -2.03 3.90
N THR A 57 8.71 -3.12 3.67
CA THR A 57 7.25 -3.08 3.49
C THR A 57 6.53 -2.79 4.81
N GLN A 58 7.05 -3.31 5.91
CA GLN A 58 6.46 -3.15 7.24
C GLN A 58 6.44 -1.70 7.72
N GLN A 59 7.36 -0.85 7.25
CA GLN A 59 7.39 0.59 7.56
C GLN A 59 6.13 1.36 7.09
N TYR A 60 5.28 0.73 6.26
CA TYR A 60 4.05 1.31 5.74
C TYR A 60 2.78 0.66 6.28
N ILE A 61 2.93 -0.31 7.17
CA ILE A 61 1.83 -1.07 7.76
C ILE A 61 1.68 -0.62 9.20
N ASP A 62 0.63 0.17 9.44
CA ASP A 62 0.30 0.65 10.77
C ASP A 62 -0.78 -0.21 11.43
N VAL A 63 -0.68 -0.37 12.75
CA VAL A 63 -1.64 -1.10 13.59
C VAL A 63 -2.43 -0.08 14.40
N SER A 64 -3.74 -0.03 14.17
CA SER A 64 -4.65 0.79 14.96
C SER A 64 -5.61 -0.08 15.78
N VAL A 65 -6.19 0.51 16.84
CA VAL A 65 -7.20 -0.14 17.66
C VAL A 65 -8.39 -0.62 16.81
N ASP A 66 -8.79 0.16 15.82
CA ASP A 66 -9.86 -0.20 14.90
C ASP A 66 -9.51 -1.44 14.05
N LYS A 67 -8.27 -1.53 13.56
CA LYS A 67 -7.81 -2.71 12.81
C LYS A 67 -7.81 -3.96 13.67
N LEU A 68 -7.39 -3.86 14.93
CA LEU A 68 -7.42 -4.97 15.89
C LEU A 68 -8.86 -5.41 16.17
N ARG A 69 -9.76 -4.46 16.43
CA ARG A 69 -11.18 -4.73 16.68
C ARG A 69 -11.84 -5.41 15.47
N ASN A 70 -11.61 -4.88 14.27
CA ASN A 70 -12.13 -5.45 13.03
C ASN A 70 -11.61 -6.87 12.80
N ALA A 71 -10.31 -7.12 13.04
CA ALA A 71 -9.72 -8.45 12.87
C ALA A 71 -10.37 -9.49 13.79
N VAL A 72 -10.64 -9.15 15.05
CA VAL A 72 -11.35 -10.04 15.98
C VAL A 72 -12.79 -10.27 15.54
N ASN A 73 -13.49 -9.23 15.09
CA ASN A 73 -14.88 -9.35 14.62
C ASN A 73 -15.03 -10.27 13.40
N LEU A 74 -14.02 -10.39 12.54
CA LEU A 74 -14.08 -11.26 11.35
C LEU A 74 -14.24 -12.75 11.67
N VAL A 75 -13.84 -13.19 12.86
CA VAL A 75 -13.89 -14.60 13.30
C VAL A 75 -14.83 -14.84 14.48
N SER A 76 -15.38 -13.76 15.04
CA SER A 76 -16.26 -13.80 16.23
C SER A 76 -17.74 -13.64 15.87
N GLY A 77 -18.06 -13.56 14.57
CA GLY A 77 -19.42 -13.47 14.03
C GLY A 77 -19.95 -14.81 13.54
#